data_AF-A0A853FH98-F1
#
_entry.id   AF-A0A853FH98-F1
#
_cell.length_a   1.000
_cell.length_b   1.000
_cell.length_c   1.000
_cell.angle_alpha   90.00
_cell.angle_beta   90.00
_cell.angle_gamma   90.00
#
_symmetry.space_group_name_H-M   'P 1'
#
loop_
_entity.id
_entity.type
_entity.pdbx_description
1 polymer ?
#
loop_
_entity_poly.entity_id
_entity_poly.type
_entity_poly.pdbx_seq_one_letter_code
_entity_poly.pdbx_strand_id
1 'polypeptide(L)'
;IVTWGAIGGTLVALMVVLLYGLFRGGWLEAVLAGIAVGMSMLPEEFPVVLTVFMAMGAWRIGKVGVLTRRAAAIETLGSATVLCTDKTGTLTENRMVLAEVWLPSGEKLALDGVAPVSNDCRDLLETAALASAVDPTDPMEIALHNAYSVGVGTGAMSGRPIHTYGLRPDLLAMSN
;
A
#
# COMPACT_ATOMS: atom_id res chain seq x y z
N ILE A 1 -30.26 14.31 8.27
CA ILE A 1 -30.03 15.75 8.55
C ILE A 1 -30.49 16.60 7.37
N VAL A 2 -29.97 16.37 6.16
CA VAL A 2 -30.36 17.09 4.93
C VAL A 2 -31.87 17.05 4.67
N THR A 3 -32.50 15.88 4.82
CA THR A 3 -33.96 15.71 4.65
C THR A 3 -34.78 16.51 5.66
N TRP A 4 -34.39 16.49 6.94
CA TRP A 4 -35.05 17.25 7.99
C TRP A 4 -34.90 18.77 7.81
N GLY A 5 -33.71 19.23 7.38
CA GLY A 5 -33.48 20.62 7.03
C GLY A 5 -34.33 21.08 5.85
N ALA A 6 -34.44 20.26 4.79
CA ALA A 6 -35.27 20.55 3.63
C ALA A 6 -36.77 20.64 3.98
N ILE A 7 -37.28 19.70 4.79
CA ILE A 7 -38.67 19.71 5.25
C ILE A 7 -38.95 20.95 6.10
N GLY A 8 -38.05 21.28 7.04
CA GLY A 8 -38.17 22.48 7.87
C GLY A 8 -38.16 23.77 7.06
N GLY A 9 -37.22 23.91 6.12
CA GLY A 9 -37.14 25.09 5.26
C GLY A 9 -38.36 25.27 4.35
N THR A 10 -38.89 24.16 3.83
CA THR A 10 -40.12 24.19 3.00
C THR A 10 -41.34 24.61 3.83
N LEU A 11 -41.46 24.10 5.06
CA LEU A 11 -42.54 24.49 5.98
C LEU A 11 -42.48 25.98 6.31
N VAL A 12 -41.29 26.51 6.59
CA VAL A 12 -41.09 27.94 6.88
C VAL A 12 -41.43 28.79 5.66
N ALA A 13 -40.95 28.42 4.47
CA ALA A 13 -41.25 29.14 3.23
C ALA A 13 -42.77 29.16 2.94
N LEU A 14 -43.46 28.01 3.08
CA LEU A 14 -44.92 27.93 2.92
C LEU A 14 -45.67 28.76 3.96
N MET A 15 -45.21 28.75 5.21
CA MET A 15 -45.79 29.57 6.28
C MET A 15 -45.66 31.07 5.94
N VAL A 16 -44.50 31.51 5.43
CA VAL A 16 -44.27 32.89 4.99
C VAL A 16 -45.22 33.27 3.85
N VAL A 17 -45.41 32.41 2.85
CA VAL A 17 -46.36 32.65 1.75
C VAL A 17 -47.79 32.79 2.27
N LEU A 18 -48.23 31.89 3.14
CA LEU A 18 -49.58 31.90 3.68
C LEU A 18 -49.84 33.14 4.55
N LEU A 19 -48.92 33.48 5.45
CA LEU A 19 -49.07 34.65 6.33
C LEU A 19 -49.01 35.95 5.53
N TYR A 20 -48.07 36.09 4.60
CA TYR A 20 -47.94 37.30 3.79
C TYR A 20 -49.13 37.45 2.83
N GLY A 21 -49.59 36.35 2.21
CA GLY A 21 -50.76 36.34 1.33
C GLY A 21 -52.06 36.70 2.06
N LEU A 22 -52.29 36.14 3.26
CA LEU A 22 -53.49 36.46 4.05
C LEU A 22 -53.47 37.89 4.63
N PHE A 23 -52.34 38.36 5.16
CA PHE A 23 -52.31 39.65 5.87
C PHE A 23 -52.09 40.88 4.98
N ARG A 24 -51.41 40.73 3.83
CA ARG A 24 -51.11 41.86 2.92
C ARG A 24 -51.87 41.83 1.60
N GLY A 25 -52.53 40.72 1.26
CA GLY A 25 -53.38 40.60 0.05
C GLY A 25 -52.63 40.48 -1.29
N GLY A 26 -51.29 40.49 -1.29
CA GLY A 26 -50.44 40.34 -2.48
C GLY A 26 -49.88 38.93 -2.63
N TRP A 27 -50.56 38.05 -3.37
CA TRP A 27 -50.13 36.65 -3.56
C TRP A 27 -48.81 36.50 -4.33
N LEU A 28 -48.57 37.38 -5.31
CA LEU A 28 -47.31 37.38 -6.06
C LEU A 28 -46.12 37.74 -5.15
N GLU A 29 -46.26 38.80 -4.36
CA GLU A 29 -45.24 39.23 -3.39
C GLU A 29 -45.02 38.18 -2.30
N ALA A 30 -46.08 37.52 -1.84
CA ALA A 30 -46.00 36.44 -0.88
C ALA A 30 -45.16 35.26 -1.41
N VAL A 31 -45.40 34.85 -2.65
CA VAL A 31 -44.64 33.77 -3.31
C VAL A 31 -43.18 34.18 -3.49
N LEU A 32 -42.91 35.41 -3.95
CA LEU A 32 -41.55 35.92 -4.09
C LEU A 32 -40.80 35.95 -2.74
N ALA A 33 -41.47 36.36 -1.66
CA ALA A 33 -40.91 36.34 -0.31
C ALA A 33 -40.63 34.91 0.17
N GLY A 34 -41.53 33.96 -0.08
CA GLY A 34 -41.34 32.55 0.25
C GLY A 34 -40.15 31.93 -0.48
N ILE A 35 -39.99 32.22 -1.78
CA ILE A 35 -38.84 31.77 -2.58
C ILE A 35 -37.54 32.39 -2.05
N ALA A 36 -37.52 33.68 -1.72
CA ALA A 36 -36.35 34.35 -1.16
C ALA A 36 -35.90 33.71 0.16
N VAL A 37 -36.84 33.42 1.06
CA VAL A 37 -36.56 32.71 2.32
C VAL A 37 -36.07 31.29 2.03
N GLY A 38 -36.73 30.56 1.13
CA GLY A 38 -36.31 29.20 0.74
C GLY A 38 -34.89 29.14 0.21
N MET A 39 -34.49 30.06 -0.67
CA MET A 39 -33.12 30.13 -1.21
C MET A 39 -32.11 30.45 -0.10
N SER A 40 -32.44 31.36 0.84
CA SER A 40 -31.55 31.71 1.96
C SER A 40 -31.27 30.57 2.94
N MET A 41 -32.13 29.54 2.96
CA MET A 41 -31.99 28.38 3.85
C MET A 41 -31.18 27.24 3.21
N LEU A 42 -30.87 27.31 1.92
CA LEU A 42 -30.07 26.29 1.24
C LEU A 42 -28.57 26.51 1.56
N PRO A 43 -27.90 25.52 2.16
CA PRO A 43 -26.49 25.62 2.52
C PRO A 43 -25.60 25.32 1.29
N GLU A 44 -25.45 26.29 0.39
CA GLU A 44 -24.70 26.12 -0.87
C GLU A 44 -23.18 26.12 -0.67
N GLU A 45 -22.68 26.61 0.47
CA GLU A 45 -21.26 26.74 0.76
C GLU A 45 -20.62 25.42 1.19
N PHE A 46 -21.40 24.53 1.81
CA PHE A 46 -20.88 23.28 2.39
C PHE A 46 -20.30 22.32 1.35
N PRO A 47 -20.95 22.05 0.20
CA PRO A 47 -20.37 21.20 -0.85
C PRO A 47 -19.04 21.74 -1.38
N VAL A 48 -18.91 23.05 -1.51
CA VAL A 48 -17.67 23.71 -1.99
C VAL A 48 -16.57 23.52 -0.96
N VAL A 49 -16.84 23.82 0.31
CA VAL A 49 -15.87 23.68 1.40
C VAL A 49 -15.39 22.23 1.54
N LEU A 50 -16.31 21.26 1.47
CA LEU A 50 -15.96 19.83 1.53
C LEU A 50 -15.04 19.41 0.38
N THR A 51 -15.32 19.90 -0.83
CA THR A 51 -14.50 19.60 -2.02
C THR A 51 -13.09 20.15 -1.85
N VAL A 52 -12.95 21.39 -1.36
CA VAL A 52 -11.64 22.02 -1.10
C VAL A 52 -10.88 21.24 -0.01
N PHE A 53 -11.55 20.84 1.07
CA PHE A 53 -10.90 20.03 2.11
C PHE A 53 -10.40 18.68 1.59
N MET A 54 -11.20 17.98 0.78
CA MET A 54 -10.79 16.71 0.17
C MET A 54 -9.62 16.90 -0.79
N ALA A 55 -9.61 17.98 -1.58
CA ALA A 55 -8.49 18.31 -2.48
C ALA A 55 -7.20 18.60 -1.69
N MET A 56 -7.27 19.38 -0.61
CA MET A 56 -6.12 19.63 0.26
C MET A 56 -5.64 18.34 0.95
N GLY A 57 -6.55 17.48 1.39
CA GLY A 57 -6.22 16.17 1.95
C GLY A 57 -5.49 15.28 0.94
N ALA A 58 -6.01 15.21 -0.29
CA ALA A 58 -5.39 14.47 -1.39
C ALA A 58 -3.98 14.98 -1.69
N TRP A 59 -3.79 16.30 -1.75
CA TRP A 59 -2.50 16.92 -1.98
C TRP A 59 -1.51 16.62 -0.85
N ARG A 60 -1.94 16.70 0.41
CA ARG A 60 -1.09 16.38 1.57
C ARG A 60 -0.62 14.94 1.57
N ILE A 61 -1.51 14.00 1.26
CA ILE A 61 -1.20 12.56 1.14
C ILE A 61 -0.29 12.30 -0.08
N GLY A 62 -0.49 13.05 -1.17
CA GLY A 62 0.38 13.00 -2.35
C GLY A 62 1.84 13.38 -2.05
N LYS A 63 2.08 14.32 -1.12
CA LYS A 63 3.46 14.70 -0.73
C LYS A 63 4.26 13.58 -0.08
N VAL A 64 3.62 12.57 0.48
CA VAL A 64 4.28 11.40 1.08
C VAL A 64 4.28 10.19 0.14
N GLY A 65 4.06 10.41 -1.17
CA GLY A 65 4.17 9.37 -2.20
C GLY A 65 2.90 8.55 -2.42
N VAL A 66 1.76 8.93 -1.85
CA VAL A 66 0.50 8.18 -1.98
C VAL A 66 -0.45 8.89 -2.95
N LEU A 67 -0.72 8.26 -4.09
CA LEU A 67 -1.66 8.78 -5.09
C LEU A 67 -3.11 8.39 -4.76
N THR A 68 -3.89 9.35 -4.29
CA THR A 68 -5.32 9.16 -3.99
C THR A 68 -6.16 9.33 -5.27
N ARG A 69 -6.76 8.23 -5.77
CA ARG A 69 -7.61 8.25 -6.98
C ARG A 69 -9.05 8.68 -6.73
N ARG A 70 -9.53 8.60 -5.49
CA ARG A 70 -10.91 8.92 -5.09
C ARG A 70 -10.89 9.69 -3.77
N ALA A 71 -11.61 10.80 -3.69
CA ALA A 71 -11.72 11.60 -2.46
C ALA A 71 -12.27 10.77 -1.28
N ALA A 72 -13.27 9.92 -1.53
CA ALA A 72 -13.85 9.04 -0.50
C ALA A 72 -12.84 8.06 0.13
N ALA A 73 -11.74 7.74 -0.55
CA ALA A 73 -10.69 6.91 0.01
C ALA A 73 -9.96 7.61 1.17
N ILE A 74 -9.90 8.95 1.16
CA ILE A 74 -9.29 9.75 2.23
C ILE A 74 -10.11 9.63 3.50
N GLU A 75 -11.43 9.74 3.38
CA GLU A 75 -12.36 9.57 4.50
C GLU A 75 -12.30 8.15 5.06
N THR A 76 -12.32 7.15 4.17
CA THR A 76 -12.23 5.73 4.55
C THR A 76 -10.93 5.42 5.28
N LEU A 77 -9.81 5.99 4.83
CA LEU A 77 -8.50 5.80 5.46
C LEU A 77 -8.43 6.50 6.83
N GLY A 78 -9.12 7.62 7.00
CA GLY A 78 -9.25 8.31 8.29
C GLY A 78 -10.13 7.58 9.30
N SER A 79 -11.09 6.78 8.85
CA SER A 79 -11.97 5.97 9.70
C SER A 79 -11.54 4.51 9.84
N ALA A 80 -10.49 4.09 9.13
CA ALA A 80 -9.97 2.74 9.19
C ALA A 80 -9.41 2.42 10.58
N THR A 81 -9.87 1.34 11.18
CA THR A 81 -9.41 0.83 12.49
C THR A 81 -8.56 -0.44 12.36
N VAL A 82 -8.64 -1.13 11.23
CA VAL A 82 -7.90 -2.36 10.95
C VAL A 82 -7.17 -2.21 9.63
N LEU A 83 -5.86 -2.48 9.65
CA LEU A 83 -5.00 -2.51 8.47
C LEU A 83 -4.63 -3.97 8.16
N CYS A 84 -5.25 -4.53 7.11
CA CYS A 84 -4.80 -5.79 6.55
C CYS A 84 -3.67 -5.51 5.57
N THR A 85 -2.49 -6.08 5.82
CA THR A 85 -1.31 -5.95 4.95
C THR A 85 -0.92 -7.33 4.43
N ASP A 86 -0.42 -7.39 3.20
CA ASP A 86 0.18 -8.60 2.66
C ASP A 86 1.63 -8.74 3.16
N LYS A 87 2.15 -9.96 3.25
CA LYS A 87 3.54 -10.20 3.67
C LYS A 87 4.50 -9.95 2.51
N THR A 88 4.27 -10.63 1.39
CA THR A 88 5.19 -10.64 0.25
C THR A 88 5.07 -9.33 -0.52
N GLY A 89 6.16 -8.58 -0.64
CA GLY A 89 6.19 -7.32 -1.39
C GLY A 89 5.55 -6.10 -0.69
N THR A 90 4.93 -6.26 0.49
CA THR A 90 4.51 -5.11 1.33
C THR A 90 5.31 -5.03 2.63
N LEU A 91 5.32 -6.09 3.43
CA LEU A 91 6.18 -6.16 4.63
C LEU A 91 7.62 -6.56 4.32
N THR A 92 7.81 -7.30 3.23
CA THR A 92 9.11 -7.80 2.79
C THR A 92 9.53 -7.09 1.50
N GLU A 93 10.83 -6.91 1.30
CA GLU A 93 11.40 -6.24 0.13
C GLU A 93 11.34 -7.10 -1.17
N ASN A 94 10.64 -8.24 -1.11
CA ASN A 94 10.61 -9.25 -2.18
C ASN A 94 12.03 -9.62 -2.67
N ARG A 95 13.00 -9.57 -1.76
CA ARG A 95 14.40 -9.91 -1.99
C ARG A 95 14.81 -10.94 -0.95
N MET A 96 15.33 -12.06 -1.42
CA MET A 96 15.90 -13.08 -0.55
C MET A 96 17.37 -12.75 -0.28
N VAL A 97 17.81 -12.94 0.97
CA VAL A 97 19.20 -12.75 1.41
C VAL A 97 19.54 -13.91 2.34
N LEU A 98 20.75 -14.45 2.21
CA LEU A 98 21.24 -15.48 3.12
C LEU A 98 21.59 -14.83 4.47
N ALA A 99 20.76 -15.06 5.48
CA ALA A 99 20.93 -14.45 6.80
C ALA A 99 21.99 -15.18 7.65
N GLU A 100 21.94 -16.52 7.67
CA GLU A 100 22.79 -17.33 8.53
C GLU A 100 23.22 -18.61 7.83
N VAL A 101 24.44 -19.05 8.15
CA VAL A 101 24.98 -20.35 7.75
C VAL A 101 25.22 -21.19 9.00
N TRP A 102 24.80 -22.45 8.94
CA TRP A 102 24.94 -23.40 10.02
C TRP A 102 25.90 -24.50 9.60
N LEU A 103 27.04 -24.58 10.30
CA LEU A 103 28.06 -25.56 10.01
C LEU A 103 27.77 -26.89 10.73
N PRO A 104 28.29 -28.02 10.23
CA PRO A 104 28.18 -29.32 10.92
C PRO A 104 28.78 -29.32 12.33
N SER A 105 29.71 -28.40 12.62
CA SER A 105 30.28 -28.14 13.96
C SER A 105 29.26 -27.58 14.96
N GLY A 106 28.07 -27.15 14.51
CA GLY A 106 27.08 -26.43 15.30
C GLY A 106 27.33 -24.93 15.38
N GLU A 107 28.39 -24.43 14.75
CA GLU A 107 28.69 -23.01 14.63
C GLU A 107 27.67 -22.32 13.72
N LYS A 108 27.22 -21.14 14.14
CA LYS A 108 26.34 -20.27 13.36
C LYS A 108 27.09 -19.03 12.96
N LEU A 109 27.10 -18.75 11.66
CA LEU A 109 27.73 -17.56 11.12
C LEU A 109 26.66 -16.67 10.48
N ALA A 110 26.46 -15.48 11.04
CA ALA A 110 25.67 -14.44 10.40
C ALA A 110 26.51 -13.82 9.28
N LEU A 111 25.95 -13.70 8.07
CA LEU A 111 26.66 -13.15 6.91
C LEU A 111 26.48 -11.62 6.79
N ASP A 112 26.41 -10.94 7.93
CA ASP A 112 26.32 -9.49 8.04
C ASP A 112 27.70 -8.84 7.80
N GLY A 113 28.22 -9.03 6.59
CA GLY A 113 29.15 -8.13 5.91
C GLY A 113 30.64 -8.14 6.32
N VAL A 114 31.12 -8.74 7.42
CA VAL A 114 32.54 -8.51 7.82
C VAL A 114 33.28 -9.67 8.51
N ALA A 115 32.65 -10.79 8.87
CA ALA A 115 33.39 -11.86 9.56
C ALA A 115 34.23 -12.72 8.58
N PRO A 116 35.49 -13.07 8.93
CA PRO A 116 36.29 -13.96 8.10
C PRO A 116 35.57 -15.33 8.00
N VAL A 117 35.12 -15.64 6.80
CA VAL A 117 34.46 -16.90 6.48
C VAL A 117 35.44 -18.03 6.76
N SER A 118 35.11 -18.91 7.73
CA SER A 118 35.88 -20.13 7.99
C SER A 118 35.96 -20.97 6.70
N ASN A 119 36.99 -21.79 6.55
CA ASN A 119 37.13 -22.63 5.34
C ASN A 119 35.88 -23.51 5.14
N ASP A 120 35.35 -24.09 6.23
CA ASP A 120 34.13 -24.89 6.19
C ASP A 120 32.91 -24.10 5.67
N CYS A 121 32.81 -22.81 6.02
CA CYS A 121 31.74 -21.94 5.52
C CYS A 121 31.94 -21.58 4.05
N ARG A 122 33.19 -21.41 3.60
CA ARG A 122 33.50 -21.20 2.18
C ARG A 122 33.12 -22.42 1.35
N ASP A 123 33.49 -23.61 1.80
CA ASP A 123 33.19 -24.86 1.11
C ASP A 123 31.67 -25.09 1.00
N LEU A 124 30.92 -24.74 2.07
CA LEU A 124 29.46 -24.84 2.07
C LEU A 124 28.81 -23.82 1.11
N LEU A 125 29.29 -22.57 1.11
CA LEU A 125 28.81 -21.54 0.17
C LEU A 125 29.14 -21.89 -1.27
N GLU A 126 30.33 -22.44 -1.53
CA GLU A 126 30.73 -22.92 -2.84
C GLU A 126 29.85 -24.08 -3.30
N THR A 127 29.61 -25.06 -2.43
CA THR A 127 28.73 -26.20 -2.73
C THR A 127 27.30 -25.73 -3.03
N ALA A 128 26.78 -24.78 -2.26
CA ALA A 128 25.44 -24.23 -2.48
C ALA A 128 25.34 -23.44 -3.81
N ALA A 129 26.39 -22.69 -4.16
CA ALA A 129 26.46 -21.98 -5.45
C ALA A 129 26.62 -22.95 -6.63
N LEU A 130 27.42 -24.02 -6.51
CA LEU A 130 27.55 -25.06 -7.54
C LEU A 130 26.28 -25.89 -7.74
N ALA A 131 25.44 -26.00 -6.71
CA ALA A 131 24.15 -26.68 -6.80
C ALA A 131 23.02 -25.79 -7.33
N SER A 132 23.29 -24.49 -7.49
CA SER A 132 22.36 -23.50 -8.04
C SER A 132 22.62 -23.32 -9.54
N ALA A 133 21.61 -22.87 -10.29
CA ALA A 133 21.75 -22.64 -11.71
C ALA A 133 22.88 -21.64 -12.02
N VAL A 134 23.68 -21.93 -13.05
CA VAL A 134 24.81 -21.08 -13.48
C VAL A 134 24.38 -19.63 -13.77
N ASP A 135 23.17 -19.44 -14.29
CA ASP A 135 22.53 -18.13 -14.48
C ASP A 135 21.22 -18.09 -13.68
N PRO A 136 21.27 -17.67 -12.40
CA PRO A 136 20.15 -17.84 -11.48
C PRO A 136 19.04 -16.82 -11.73
N THR A 137 17.82 -17.31 -11.95
CA THR A 137 16.62 -16.46 -12.11
C THR A 137 15.75 -16.42 -10.86
N ASP A 138 15.88 -17.41 -9.97
CA ASP A 138 15.11 -17.49 -8.73
C ASP A 138 15.74 -16.59 -7.64
N PRO A 139 14.95 -15.84 -6.85
CA PRO A 139 15.47 -14.96 -5.80
C PRO A 139 16.38 -15.65 -4.77
N MET A 140 16.12 -16.93 -4.45
CA MET A 140 16.91 -17.69 -3.48
C MET A 140 18.26 -18.11 -4.05
N GLU A 141 18.31 -18.58 -5.30
CA GLU A 141 19.59 -18.88 -5.98
C GLU A 141 20.42 -17.60 -6.15
N ILE A 142 19.80 -16.49 -6.54
CA ILE A 142 20.48 -15.18 -6.60
C ILE A 142 21.09 -14.81 -5.24
N ALA A 143 20.39 -15.08 -4.13
CA ALA A 143 20.89 -14.81 -2.79
C ALA A 143 22.13 -15.66 -2.44
N LEU A 144 22.15 -16.93 -2.84
CA LEU A 144 23.29 -17.83 -2.65
C LEU A 144 24.51 -17.39 -3.46
N HIS A 145 24.31 -17.06 -4.73
CA HIS A 145 25.39 -16.54 -5.60
C HIS A 145 25.98 -15.23 -5.05
N ASN A 146 25.13 -14.32 -4.57
CA ASN A 146 25.58 -13.08 -3.94
C ASN A 146 26.40 -13.38 -2.67
N ALA A 147 25.94 -14.28 -1.80
CA ALA A 147 26.66 -14.68 -0.59
C ALA A 147 28.02 -15.31 -0.89
N TYR A 148 28.10 -16.20 -1.90
CA TYR A 148 29.36 -16.76 -2.37
C TYR A 148 30.33 -15.67 -2.86
N SER A 149 29.85 -14.75 -3.70
CA SER A 149 30.67 -13.67 -4.26
C SER A 149 31.29 -12.76 -3.20
N VAL A 150 30.56 -12.51 -2.10
CA VAL A 150 31.01 -11.68 -0.97
C VAL A 150 31.98 -12.45 -0.05
N GLY A 151 31.72 -13.73 0.21
CA GLY A 151 32.47 -14.52 1.20
C GLY A 151 33.75 -15.20 0.69
N VAL A 152 33.79 -15.56 -0.60
CA VAL A 152 34.88 -16.35 -1.21
C VAL A 152 35.61 -15.55 -2.29
N GLY A 153 34.95 -14.54 -2.88
CA GLY A 153 35.47 -13.72 -3.98
C GLY A 153 35.00 -14.20 -5.35
N THR A 154 35.21 -13.38 -6.38
CA THR A 154 34.78 -13.61 -7.78
C THR A 154 35.64 -14.62 -8.54
N GLY A 155 36.13 -15.66 -7.87
CA GLY A 155 36.70 -16.82 -8.55
C GLY A 155 35.60 -17.42 -9.42
N ALA A 156 35.75 -17.35 -10.74
CA ALA A 156 34.79 -17.95 -11.66
C ALA A 156 34.67 -19.43 -11.28
N MET A 157 33.46 -19.88 -10.91
CA MET A 157 33.19 -21.28 -10.61
C MET A 157 33.69 -22.11 -11.80
N SER A 158 34.79 -22.84 -11.57
CA SER A 158 35.56 -23.42 -12.67
C SER A 158 34.96 -24.77 -13.04
N GLY A 159 33.94 -24.76 -13.89
CA GLY A 159 33.35 -25.98 -14.42
C GLY A 159 32.10 -25.72 -15.23
N ARG A 160 31.87 -26.51 -16.29
CA ARG A 160 30.59 -26.57 -16.99
C ARG A 160 29.82 -27.77 -16.46
N PRO A 161 28.56 -27.62 -16.01
CA PRO A 161 27.77 -28.76 -15.57
C PRO A 161 27.62 -29.76 -16.71
N ILE A 162 27.91 -31.03 -16.42
CA ILE A 162 27.71 -32.14 -17.37
C ILE A 162 26.23 -32.59 -17.35
N HIS A 163 25.60 -32.51 -16.17
CA HIS A 163 24.21 -32.86 -15.94
C HIS A 163 23.64 -31.97 -14.83
N THR A 164 22.37 -31.58 -14.94
CA THR A 164 21.66 -30.77 -13.96
C THR A 164 20.40 -31.50 -13.49
N TYR A 165 20.04 -31.32 -12.22
CA TYR A 165 18.87 -31.94 -11.61
C TYR A 165 18.02 -30.86 -10.95
N GLY A 166 16.89 -30.54 -11.57
CA GLY A 166 15.92 -29.60 -11.03
C GLY A 166 15.11 -30.17 -9.87
N LEU A 167 14.47 -29.25 -9.14
CA LEU A 167 13.52 -29.57 -8.09
C LEU A 167 12.37 -30.42 -8.65
N ARG A 168 12.08 -31.53 -7.97
CA ARG A 168 10.93 -32.36 -8.29
C ARG A 168 10.06 -32.57 -7.05
N PRO A 169 8.72 -32.69 -7.19
CA PRO A 169 7.84 -32.87 -6.03
C PRO A 169 8.15 -34.13 -5.20
N ASP A 170 8.72 -35.16 -5.82
CA ASP A 170 9.16 -36.41 -5.18
C ASP A 170 10.55 -36.33 -4.54
N LEU A 171 11.36 -35.32 -4.92
CA LEU A 171 12.72 -35.12 -4.42
C LEU A 171 13.02 -33.63 -4.27
N LEU A 172 12.93 -33.14 -3.04
CA LEU A 172 13.20 -31.74 -2.65
C LEU A 172 14.72 -31.46 -2.57
N ALA A 173 15.47 -31.90 -3.58
CA ALA A 173 16.90 -31.66 -3.72
C ALA A 173 17.19 -31.25 -5.17
N MET A 174 18.19 -30.40 -5.35
CA MET A 174 18.59 -29.89 -6.66
C MET A 174 20.10 -29.77 -6.79
N SER A 175 20.55 -29.80 -8.04
CA SER A 175 21.93 -29.52 -8.47
C SER A 175 21.82 -28.98 -9.90
N ASN A 176 21.45 -27.71 -10.02
CA ASN A 176 21.12 -27.06 -11.29
C ASN A 176 22.32 -26.43 -12.00
#